data_AF-A0A2H0XKT1-F1
#
_entry.id   AF-A0A2H0XKT1-F1
#
_cell.length_a   1.000
_cell.length_b   1.000
_cell.length_c   1.000
_cell.angle_alpha   90.00
_cell.angle_beta   90.00
_cell.angle_gamma   90.00
#
_symmetry.space_group_name_H-M   'P 1'
#
loop_
_entity.id
_entity.type
_entity.pdbx_description
1 polymer ?
#
loop_
_entity_poly.entity_id
_entity_poly.type
_entity_poly.pdbx_seq_one_letter_code
_entity_poly.pdbx_strand_id
1 'polypeptide(L)'
;MKVRAYLMKIVLQNHPKSNFKETLIKAKLLTGRKNGVIQSIFEEDSELLWHNVFHYSAALTNVLHFSPECWDRYSSSTSTNKNLAKARSIGEAIERYCLSVYDENDFILSNYAKIKKEAINPSDFGLFSETQYSKNNFNISRFSVYNKLHWVWGYSLMKEKPVLLPACFVFVPYKVKNEVFFIRESISTGAACGNTIEEAILSGIYEVVERDAFMIWW
;
A
#
# COMPACT_ATOMS: atom_id res chain seq x y z
N MET A 1 -16.31 6.15 12.30
CA MET A 1 -17.57 5.35 12.21
C MET A 1 -17.95 4.98 10.76
N LYS A 2 -17.67 5.83 9.76
CA LYS A 2 -17.99 5.58 8.33
C LYS A 2 -17.25 4.37 7.72
N VAL A 3 -15.94 4.21 7.95
CA VAL A 3 -15.14 3.11 7.33
C VAL A 3 -15.54 1.71 7.83
N ARG A 4 -15.84 1.56 9.13
CA ARG A 4 -16.28 0.28 9.72
C ARG A 4 -17.55 -0.26 9.05
N ALA A 5 -18.45 0.62 8.61
CA ALA A 5 -19.70 0.24 7.96
C ALA A 5 -19.48 -0.44 6.59
N TYR A 6 -18.50 0.03 5.80
CA TYR A 6 -18.17 -0.57 4.50
C TYR A 6 -17.52 -1.96 4.62
N LEU A 7 -16.92 -2.28 5.78
CA LEU A 7 -16.23 -3.54 6.02
C LEU A 7 -17.09 -4.58 6.75
N MET A 8 -18.39 -4.32 6.96
CA MET A 8 -19.24 -5.23 7.73
C MET A 8 -19.33 -6.65 7.12
N LYS A 9 -19.20 -6.78 5.79
CA LYS A 9 -19.06 -8.08 5.12
C LYS A 9 -18.43 -7.91 3.74
N ILE A 10 -17.31 -8.56 3.49
CA ILE A 10 -16.74 -8.71 2.14
C ILE A 10 -17.19 -10.08 1.62
N VAL A 11 -17.81 -10.12 0.45
CA VAL A 11 -18.16 -11.35 -0.25
C VAL A 11 -17.32 -11.42 -1.52
N LEU A 12 -16.32 -12.29 -1.52
CA LEU A 12 -15.43 -12.46 -2.66
C LEU A 12 -16.12 -13.25 -3.77
N GLN A 13 -15.97 -12.79 -5.00
CA GLN A 13 -16.52 -13.43 -6.19
C GLN A 13 -15.41 -13.97 -7.08
N ASN A 14 -15.68 -15.09 -7.74
CA ASN A 14 -14.76 -15.59 -8.75
C ASN A 14 -14.98 -14.82 -10.06
N HIS A 15 -13.94 -14.19 -10.56
CA HIS A 15 -13.96 -13.43 -11.81
C HIS A 15 -12.89 -13.95 -12.75
N PRO A 16 -13.15 -13.97 -14.08
CA PRO A 16 -12.07 -14.19 -15.03
C PRO A 16 -11.04 -13.08 -14.88
N LYS A 17 -9.76 -13.43 -15.00
CA LYS A 17 -8.66 -12.46 -14.92
C LYS A 17 -8.86 -11.38 -15.99
N SER A 18 -8.87 -10.13 -15.55
CA SER A 18 -9.06 -8.97 -16.40
C SER A 18 -7.92 -8.82 -17.40
N ASN A 19 -8.24 -8.30 -18.59
CA ASN A 19 -7.25 -8.00 -19.60
C ASN A 19 -6.61 -6.63 -19.36
N PHE A 20 -5.31 -6.47 -19.63
CA PHE A 20 -4.63 -5.16 -19.54
C PHE A 20 -5.32 -4.08 -20.40
N LYS A 21 -6.00 -4.46 -21.49
CA LYS A 21 -6.80 -3.54 -22.32
C LYS A 21 -7.89 -2.84 -21.51
N GLU A 22 -8.54 -3.55 -20.59
CA GLU A 22 -9.58 -2.97 -19.73
C GLU A 22 -8.97 -1.95 -18.77
N THR A 23 -7.82 -2.27 -18.17
CA THR A 23 -7.07 -1.34 -17.33
C THR A 23 -6.72 -0.07 -18.10
N LEU A 24 -6.21 -0.20 -19.33
CA LEU A 24 -5.87 0.96 -20.17
C LEU A 24 -7.10 1.81 -20.54
N ILE A 25 -8.29 1.20 -20.69
CA ILE A 25 -9.53 1.93 -20.96
C ILE A 25 -9.99 2.68 -19.71
N LYS A 26 -10.08 1.98 -18.56
CA LYS A 26 -10.53 2.56 -17.29
C LYS A 26 -9.59 3.67 -16.80
N ALA A 27 -8.29 3.47 -16.97
CA ALA A 27 -7.26 4.43 -16.55
C ALA A 27 -7.38 5.79 -17.23
N LYS A 28 -8.00 5.88 -18.42
CA LYS A 28 -8.22 7.17 -19.11
C LYS A 28 -8.99 8.18 -18.24
N LEU A 29 -9.87 7.69 -17.36
CA LEU A 29 -10.64 8.52 -16.44
C LEU A 29 -9.79 9.09 -15.30
N LEU A 30 -8.66 8.45 -15.00
CA LEU A 30 -7.75 8.82 -13.91
C LEU A 30 -6.52 9.59 -14.42
N THR A 31 -6.31 9.64 -15.73
CA THR A 31 -5.20 10.34 -16.36
C THR A 31 -5.59 11.74 -16.82
N GLY A 32 -4.76 12.73 -16.50
CA GLY A 32 -4.95 14.10 -16.97
C GLY A 32 -3.93 15.05 -16.37
N ARG A 33 -3.35 15.91 -17.21
CA ARG A 33 -2.24 16.79 -16.82
C ARG A 33 -2.54 17.72 -15.63
N LYS A 34 -3.78 18.19 -15.51
CA LYS A 34 -4.18 19.13 -14.44
C LYS A 34 -4.94 18.47 -13.28
N ASN A 35 -5.85 17.55 -13.61
CA ASN A 35 -6.85 17.04 -12.66
C ASN A 35 -6.80 15.52 -12.48
N GLY A 36 -5.91 14.83 -13.20
CA GLY A 36 -5.76 13.38 -13.08
C GLY A 36 -4.98 13.00 -11.84
N VAL A 37 -5.27 11.82 -11.30
CA VAL A 37 -4.41 11.16 -10.32
C VAL A 37 -3.04 10.84 -10.96
N ILE A 38 -3.06 10.49 -12.24
CA ILE A 38 -1.87 10.31 -13.07
C ILE A 38 -1.74 11.50 -14.02
N GLN A 39 -0.62 12.23 -13.93
CA GLN A 39 -0.37 13.44 -14.73
C GLN A 39 0.24 13.14 -16.10
N SER A 40 1.11 12.14 -16.19
CA SER A 40 1.73 11.69 -17.44
C SER A 40 2.12 10.22 -17.37
N ILE A 41 2.22 9.58 -18.53
CA ILE A 41 2.71 8.21 -18.70
C ILE A 41 3.66 8.23 -19.89
N PHE A 42 4.87 7.76 -19.72
CA PHE A 42 5.89 7.78 -20.75
C PHE A 42 6.70 6.48 -20.73
N GLU A 43 7.23 6.14 -21.90
CA GLU A 43 8.19 5.06 -22.05
C GLU A 43 9.55 5.61 -21.67
N GLU A 44 10.29 4.89 -20.84
CA GLU A 44 11.66 5.25 -20.53
C GLU A 44 12.61 4.65 -21.56
N ASP A 45 13.59 5.44 -21.99
CA ASP A 45 14.64 4.96 -22.87
C ASP A 45 15.52 3.98 -22.08
N SER A 46 15.44 2.69 -22.43
CA SER A 46 16.41 1.72 -21.95
C SER A 46 17.69 1.89 -22.76
N GLU A 47 18.70 2.57 -22.21
CA GLU A 47 20.07 2.58 -22.77
C GLU A 47 20.65 1.16 -22.91
N LEU A 48 20.05 0.19 -22.21
CA LEU A 48 20.39 -1.22 -22.25
C LEU A 48 19.70 -1.91 -23.42
N LEU A 49 20.52 -2.56 -24.26
CA LEU A 49 20.27 -3.35 -25.47
C LEU A 49 19.28 -4.55 -25.34
N TRP A 50 18.31 -4.48 -24.44
CA TRP A 50 17.33 -5.55 -24.22
C TRP A 50 16.22 -5.41 -25.25
N HIS A 51 16.53 -5.87 -26.47
CA HIS A 51 15.57 -6.02 -27.54
C HIS A 51 14.39 -6.85 -26.99
N ASN A 52 13.22 -6.22 -26.83
CA ASN A 52 11.98 -6.78 -26.28
C ASN A 52 11.70 -6.61 -24.78
N VAL A 53 12.32 -5.66 -24.08
CA VAL A 53 11.82 -5.21 -22.76
C VAL A 53 11.39 -3.75 -22.84
N PHE A 54 10.13 -3.49 -22.50
CA PHE A 54 9.56 -2.15 -22.47
C PHE A 54 9.53 -1.66 -21.02
N HIS A 55 10.08 -0.47 -20.78
CA HIS A 55 10.05 0.22 -19.50
C HIS A 55 9.08 1.40 -19.58
N TYR A 56 8.13 1.45 -18.67
CA TYR A 56 7.14 2.52 -18.60
C TYR A 56 7.11 3.14 -17.22
N SER A 57 6.99 4.46 -17.18
CA SER A 57 6.82 5.24 -15.97
C SER A 57 5.56 6.09 -16.01
N ALA A 58 4.94 6.27 -14.86
CA ALA A 58 3.75 7.07 -14.67
C ALA A 58 4.00 8.10 -13.57
N ALA A 59 3.79 9.37 -13.92
CA ALA A 59 3.93 10.47 -12.98
C ALA A 59 2.62 10.71 -12.23
N LEU A 60 2.71 10.73 -10.91
CA LEU A 60 1.61 10.92 -9.98
C LEU A 60 1.35 12.41 -9.71
N THR A 61 0.10 12.72 -9.43
CA THR A 61 -0.27 14.04 -8.94
C THR A 61 0.35 14.34 -7.57
N ASN A 62 0.58 15.61 -7.28
CA ASN A 62 1.06 16.01 -5.96
C ASN A 62 -0.09 15.96 -4.95
N VAL A 63 0.03 15.06 -3.96
CA VAL A 63 -0.99 14.87 -2.93
C VAL A 63 -0.79 15.75 -1.69
N LEU A 64 0.30 16.52 -1.60
CA LEU A 64 0.65 17.32 -0.42
C LEU A 64 -0.38 18.40 -0.05
N HIS A 65 -1.27 18.75 -0.97
CA HIS A 65 -2.38 19.68 -0.67
C HIS A 65 -3.45 19.07 0.25
N PHE A 66 -3.55 17.73 0.32
CA PHE A 66 -4.62 17.03 1.03
C PHE A 66 -4.16 15.74 1.71
N SER A 67 -2.86 15.46 1.72
CA SER A 67 -2.22 14.37 2.46
C SER A 67 -0.95 14.90 3.15
N PRO A 68 -0.60 14.41 4.35
CA PRO A 68 0.55 14.89 5.10
C PRO A 68 1.91 14.64 4.44
N GLU A 69 2.01 13.65 3.54
CA GLU A 69 3.26 13.27 2.90
C GLU A 69 3.00 12.66 1.51
N CYS A 70 4.02 12.68 0.65
CA CYS A 70 3.93 12.18 -0.71
C CYS A 70 5.17 11.34 -0.99
N TRP A 71 4.97 10.14 -1.56
CA TRP A 71 6.06 9.32 -2.06
C TRP A 71 6.77 10.02 -3.23
N ASP A 72 7.87 9.44 -3.71
CA ASP A 72 8.37 9.79 -5.05
C ASP A 72 7.22 9.69 -6.07
N ARG A 73 7.09 10.72 -6.91
CA ARG A 73 5.91 10.93 -7.76
C ARG A 73 5.98 10.12 -9.04
N TYR A 74 6.72 9.02 -9.04
CA TYR A 74 6.91 8.16 -10.19
C TYR A 74 6.72 6.71 -9.75
N SER A 75 5.95 5.97 -10.55
CA SER A 75 5.94 4.51 -10.55
C SER A 75 6.52 4.03 -11.86
N SER A 76 7.10 2.83 -11.85
CA SER A 76 7.73 2.28 -13.05
C SER A 76 7.52 0.79 -13.17
N SER A 77 7.45 0.28 -14.39
CA SER A 77 7.28 -1.15 -14.58
C SER A 77 7.87 -1.63 -15.91
N THR A 78 8.27 -2.89 -15.92
CA THR A 78 8.85 -3.53 -17.09
C THR A 78 7.99 -4.71 -17.56
N SER A 79 7.98 -4.94 -18.87
CA SER A 79 7.35 -6.11 -19.48
C SER A 79 7.90 -6.37 -20.88
N THR A 80 7.80 -7.60 -21.35
CA THR A 80 8.03 -7.95 -22.77
C THR A 80 6.90 -7.51 -23.69
N ASN A 81 5.79 -6.99 -23.14
CA ASN A 81 4.69 -6.41 -23.88
C ASN A 81 4.51 -4.93 -23.49
N LYS A 82 4.64 -4.04 -24.48
CA LYS A 82 4.53 -2.59 -24.33
C LYS A 82 3.26 -2.13 -23.60
N ASN A 83 2.11 -2.65 -23.99
CA ASN A 83 0.83 -2.26 -23.40
C ASN A 83 0.67 -2.82 -21.98
N LEU A 84 1.27 -3.98 -21.70
CA LEU A 84 1.28 -4.56 -20.36
C LEU A 84 2.20 -3.78 -19.41
N ALA A 85 3.39 -3.37 -19.86
CA ALA A 85 4.25 -2.47 -19.10
C ALA A 85 3.51 -1.17 -18.78
N LYS A 86 2.90 -0.55 -19.79
CA LYS A 86 2.09 0.65 -19.58
C LYS A 86 0.97 0.46 -18.55
N ALA A 87 0.22 -0.65 -18.64
CA ALA A 87 -0.87 -0.93 -17.70
C ALA A 87 -0.39 -1.19 -16.26
N ARG A 88 0.76 -1.87 -16.10
CA ARG A 88 1.37 -2.13 -14.78
C ARG A 88 1.84 -0.85 -14.11
N SER A 89 2.54 0.02 -14.84
CA SER A 89 3.00 1.32 -14.33
C SER A 89 1.83 2.19 -13.86
N ILE A 90 0.72 2.21 -14.62
CA ILE A 90 -0.53 2.87 -14.21
C ILE A 90 -1.10 2.25 -12.93
N GLY A 91 -1.17 0.92 -12.85
CA GLY A 91 -1.69 0.21 -11.68
C GLY A 91 -0.90 0.54 -10.43
N GLU A 92 0.44 0.48 -10.52
CA GLU A 92 1.31 0.88 -9.42
C GLU A 92 1.12 2.36 -9.06
N ALA A 93 1.01 3.27 -10.03
CA ALA A 93 0.74 4.67 -9.71
C ALA A 93 -0.53 4.83 -8.86
N ILE A 94 -1.63 4.21 -9.29
CA ILE A 94 -2.91 4.27 -8.56
C ILE A 94 -2.77 3.67 -7.17
N GLU A 95 -2.06 2.54 -7.04
CA GLU A 95 -1.75 1.94 -5.74
C GLU A 95 -1.00 2.93 -4.83
N ARG A 96 0.10 3.52 -5.31
CA ARG A 96 0.88 4.51 -4.54
C ARG A 96 0.03 5.69 -4.11
N TYR A 97 -0.82 6.20 -5.01
CA TYR A 97 -1.76 7.27 -4.68
C TYR A 97 -2.70 6.86 -3.56
N CYS A 98 -3.34 5.70 -3.66
CA CYS A 98 -4.29 5.20 -2.65
C CYS A 98 -3.63 4.94 -1.29
N LEU A 99 -2.36 4.51 -1.26
CA LEU A 99 -1.60 4.34 -0.02
C LEU A 99 -1.15 5.67 0.60
N SER A 100 -0.92 6.68 -0.25
CA SER A 100 -0.42 7.99 0.19
C SER A 100 -1.54 8.94 0.61
N VAL A 101 -2.80 8.69 0.28
CA VAL A 101 -3.91 9.63 0.54
C VAL A 101 -4.76 9.14 1.71
N TYR A 102 -4.63 9.83 2.84
CA TYR A 102 -5.38 9.54 4.06
C TYR A 102 -5.66 10.80 4.87
N ASP A 103 -6.74 10.78 5.65
CA ASP A 103 -7.06 11.80 6.66
C ASP A 103 -6.83 11.20 8.05
N GLU A 104 -5.92 11.80 8.82
CA GLU A 104 -5.63 11.37 10.20
C GLU A 104 -6.86 11.48 11.12
N ASN A 105 -7.83 12.34 10.79
CA ASN A 105 -9.07 12.48 11.56
C ASN A 105 -9.98 11.24 11.46
N ASP A 106 -9.77 10.38 10.45
CA ASP A 106 -10.49 9.11 10.33
C ASP A 106 -9.88 8.00 11.20
N PHE A 107 -8.71 8.24 11.80
CA PHE A 107 -8.00 7.25 12.60
C PHE A 107 -8.52 7.18 14.03
N ILE A 108 -8.45 5.99 14.61
CA ILE A 108 -8.74 5.77 16.02
C ILE A 108 -7.42 5.91 16.78
N LEU A 109 -7.28 6.94 17.60
CA LEU A 109 -6.15 7.08 18.51
C LEU A 109 -6.38 6.25 19.77
N SER A 110 -5.62 5.17 19.95
CA SER A 110 -5.74 4.30 21.13
C SER A 110 -4.47 3.49 21.37
N ASN A 111 -4.42 2.80 22.51
CA ASN A 111 -3.40 1.79 22.78
C ASN A 111 -3.99 0.37 22.65
N TYR A 112 -3.14 -0.60 22.31
CA TYR A 112 -3.58 -1.97 22.04
C TYR A 112 -4.31 -2.58 23.26
N ALA A 113 -3.84 -2.31 24.48
CA ALA A 113 -4.45 -2.83 25.71
C ALA A 113 -5.96 -2.52 25.82
N LYS A 114 -6.39 -1.34 25.37
CA LYS A 114 -7.80 -0.91 25.39
C LYS A 114 -8.65 -1.56 24.29
N ILE A 115 -8.08 -1.84 23.11
CA ILE A 115 -8.83 -2.26 21.91
C ILE A 115 -8.51 -3.69 21.43
N LYS A 116 -7.76 -4.46 22.22
CA LYS A 116 -7.29 -5.83 21.87
C LYS A 116 -8.36 -6.80 21.38
N LYS A 117 -9.64 -6.57 21.71
CA LYS A 117 -10.77 -7.42 21.25
C LYS A 117 -11.05 -7.25 19.75
N GLU A 118 -10.75 -6.08 19.20
CA GLU A 118 -11.02 -5.70 17.81
C GLU A 118 -9.72 -5.52 17.00
N ALA A 119 -8.56 -5.37 17.66
CA ALA A 119 -7.27 -5.12 17.02
C ALA A 119 -6.39 -6.37 16.84
N ILE A 120 -5.61 -6.42 15.75
CA ILE A 120 -4.51 -7.37 15.60
C ILE A 120 -3.33 -6.91 16.47
N ASN A 121 -2.61 -7.84 17.09
CA ASN A 121 -1.44 -7.51 17.89
C ASN A 121 -0.29 -7.10 16.94
N PRO A 122 0.30 -5.90 17.07
CA PRO A 122 1.41 -5.48 16.23
C PRO A 122 2.63 -6.41 16.27
N SER A 123 2.83 -7.14 17.36
CA SER A 123 3.89 -8.16 17.46
C SER A 123 3.72 -9.34 16.48
N ASP A 124 2.51 -9.57 15.94
CA ASP A 124 2.24 -10.65 14.99
C ASP A 124 2.87 -10.39 13.60
N PHE A 125 3.36 -9.17 13.34
CA PHE A 125 3.88 -8.73 12.03
C PHE A 125 5.41 -8.80 11.90
N GLY A 126 6.12 -9.40 12.86
CA GLY A 126 7.59 -9.44 12.85
C GLY A 126 8.20 -8.05 13.05
N LEU A 127 8.34 -7.63 14.30
CA LEU A 127 9.02 -6.38 14.66
C LEU A 127 10.54 -6.58 14.73
N PHE A 128 11.26 -5.52 15.08
CA PHE A 128 12.72 -5.53 15.10
C PHE A 128 13.29 -6.30 16.28
N SER A 129 14.48 -6.86 16.09
CA SER A 129 15.23 -7.57 17.13
C SER A 129 15.80 -6.61 18.19
N GLU A 130 16.13 -7.16 19.37
CA GLU A 130 16.80 -6.40 20.43
C GLU A 130 18.09 -5.72 19.95
N THR A 131 18.88 -6.42 19.14
CA THR A 131 20.15 -5.89 18.60
C THR A 131 19.95 -4.72 17.65
N GLN A 132 18.82 -4.68 16.91
CA GLN A 132 18.47 -3.53 16.08
C GLN A 132 18.06 -2.33 16.94
N TYR A 133 17.22 -2.55 17.95
CA TYR A 133 16.80 -1.50 18.89
C TYR A 133 17.95 -0.88 19.69
N SER A 134 19.02 -1.64 19.95
CA SER A 134 20.20 -1.12 20.66
C SER A 134 21.11 -0.22 19.82
N LYS A 135 20.86 -0.04 18.52
CA LYS A 135 21.68 0.82 17.66
C LYS A 135 21.37 2.30 17.92
N ASN A 136 22.41 3.14 18.09
CA ASN A 136 22.27 4.57 18.43
C ASN A 136 21.42 5.41 17.45
N ASN A 137 21.24 4.97 16.20
CA ASN A 137 20.47 5.68 15.18
C ASN A 137 19.20 4.93 14.76
N PHE A 138 18.62 4.12 15.66
CA PHE A 138 17.40 3.37 15.39
C PHE A 138 16.16 4.20 15.73
N ASN A 139 15.58 4.87 14.74
CA ASN A 139 14.48 5.84 14.91
C ASN A 139 13.08 5.21 14.97
N ILE A 140 13.00 3.91 15.29
CA ILE A 140 11.73 3.17 15.39
C ILE A 140 11.51 2.80 16.86
N SER A 141 10.32 3.15 17.36
CA SER A 141 9.91 2.86 18.74
C SER A 141 9.67 1.37 18.95
N ARG A 142 10.05 0.88 20.12
CA ARG A 142 9.67 -0.46 20.57
C ARG A 142 8.18 -0.52 20.84
N PHE A 143 7.51 -1.53 20.31
CA PHE A 143 6.10 -1.76 20.59
C PHE A 143 5.89 -2.24 22.03
N SER A 144 4.88 -1.65 22.66
CA SER A 144 4.31 -1.95 23.95
C SER A 144 2.80 -1.81 23.83
N VAL A 145 2.06 -2.64 24.54
CA VAL A 145 0.58 -2.62 24.53
C VAL A 145 -0.01 -1.29 25.00
N TYR A 146 0.81 -0.42 25.62
CA TYR A 146 0.44 0.90 26.11
C TYR A 146 0.81 2.05 25.17
N ASN A 147 1.58 1.82 24.09
CA ASN A 147 1.87 2.86 23.11
C ASN A 147 0.57 3.40 22.51
N LYS A 148 0.46 4.72 22.41
CA LYS A 148 -0.59 5.37 21.63
C LYS A 148 -0.25 5.22 20.15
N LEU A 149 -1.14 4.57 19.40
CA LEU A 149 -1.02 4.37 17.95
C LEU A 149 -2.28 4.90 17.27
N HIS A 150 -2.14 5.27 16.01
CA HIS A 150 -3.29 5.42 15.12
C HIS A 150 -3.70 4.05 14.60
N TRP A 151 -5.00 3.77 14.65
CA TRP A 151 -5.60 2.52 14.20
C TRP A 151 -6.61 2.78 13.10
N VAL A 152 -6.58 1.92 12.09
CA VAL A 152 -7.54 1.93 10.98
C VAL A 152 -8.24 0.58 10.86
N TRP A 153 -9.45 0.63 10.33
CA TRP A 153 -10.22 -0.58 10.06
C TRP A 153 -9.73 -1.25 8.79
N GLY A 154 -9.41 -2.54 8.90
CA GLY A 154 -9.27 -3.47 7.78
C GLY A 154 -10.27 -4.62 7.93
N TYR A 155 -10.20 -5.58 7.00
CA TYR A 155 -11.03 -6.79 7.04
C TYR A 155 -10.17 -8.04 7.09
N SER A 156 -10.43 -8.91 8.07
CA SER A 156 -9.77 -10.21 8.15
C SER A 156 -10.58 -11.22 7.37
N LEU A 157 -10.06 -11.71 6.25
CA LEU A 157 -10.69 -12.77 5.47
C LEU A 157 -10.77 -14.09 6.24
N MET A 158 -9.77 -14.39 7.08
CA MET A 158 -9.76 -15.61 7.91
C MET A 158 -10.78 -15.59 9.05
N LYS A 159 -11.04 -14.41 9.62
CA LYS A 159 -11.99 -14.23 10.74
C LYS A 159 -13.35 -13.70 10.28
N GLU A 160 -13.48 -13.44 8.98
CA GLU A 160 -14.65 -12.84 8.31
C GLU A 160 -15.23 -11.61 9.02
N LYS A 161 -14.36 -10.73 9.54
CA LYS A 161 -14.80 -9.56 10.30
C LYS A 161 -13.87 -8.35 10.16
N PRO A 162 -14.37 -7.13 10.40
CA PRO A 162 -13.54 -5.96 10.60
C PRO A 162 -12.54 -6.17 11.75
N VAL A 163 -11.31 -5.72 11.52
CA VAL A 163 -10.24 -5.70 12.54
C VAL A 163 -9.51 -4.37 12.48
N LEU A 164 -8.95 -3.94 13.62
CA LEU A 164 -8.09 -2.76 13.69
C LEU A 164 -6.63 -3.14 13.42
N LEU A 165 -5.97 -2.33 12.59
CA LEU A 165 -4.56 -2.43 12.23
C LEU A 165 -3.86 -1.10 12.54
N PRO A 166 -2.58 -1.09 12.95
CA PRO A 166 -1.82 0.14 13.06
C PRO A 166 -1.73 0.85 11.71
N ALA A 167 -2.02 2.16 11.67
CA ALA A 167 -2.01 2.95 10.44
C ALA A 167 -0.63 2.95 9.74
N CYS A 168 0.46 2.88 10.50
CA CYS A 168 1.83 2.76 9.97
C CYS A 168 2.10 1.46 9.21
N PHE A 169 1.22 0.46 9.30
CA PHE A 169 1.34 -0.79 8.53
C PHE A 169 0.49 -0.76 7.24
N VAL A 170 -0.29 0.30 7.02
CA VAL A 170 -1.28 0.38 5.94
C VAL A 170 -0.92 1.49 4.96
N PHE A 171 -0.60 2.69 5.45
CA PHE A 171 -0.34 3.84 4.60
C PHE A 171 1.14 4.01 4.31
N VAL A 172 1.44 4.53 3.11
CA VAL A 172 2.77 4.57 2.54
C VAL A 172 2.87 5.81 1.62
N PRO A 173 3.64 6.86 1.96
CA PRO A 173 4.39 7.03 3.20
C PRO A 173 3.44 7.33 4.37
N TYR A 174 3.76 6.82 5.56
CA TYR A 174 3.04 7.18 6.78
C TYR A 174 3.87 8.12 7.64
N LYS A 175 3.33 9.32 7.87
CA LYS A 175 3.92 10.32 8.75
C LYS A 175 3.26 10.29 10.11
N VAL A 176 4.10 10.25 11.14
CA VAL A 176 3.67 10.35 12.53
C VAL A 176 3.62 11.82 12.94
N LYS A 177 2.53 12.22 13.60
CA LYS A 177 2.41 13.51 14.29
C LYS A 177 2.06 13.28 15.76
N ASN A 178 2.33 14.28 16.60
CA ASN A 178 1.98 14.29 18.02
C ASN A 178 2.64 13.15 18.83
N GLU A 179 2.04 12.74 19.96
CA GLU A 179 2.54 11.69 20.86
C GLU A 179 2.32 10.24 20.36
N VAL A 180 2.22 10.05 19.04
CA VAL A 180 1.99 8.72 18.45
C VAL A 180 3.33 8.01 18.28
N PHE A 181 3.37 6.72 18.62
CA PHE A 181 4.60 5.94 18.47
C PHE A 181 4.72 5.40 17.04
N PHE A 182 5.92 5.50 16.48
CA PHE A 182 6.25 4.93 15.18
C PHE A 182 6.96 3.59 15.38
N ILE A 183 6.23 2.49 15.22
CA ILE A 183 6.71 1.14 15.60
C ILE A 183 7.24 0.30 14.44
N ARG A 184 7.08 0.78 13.20
CA ARG A 184 7.59 0.16 11.97
C ARG A 184 7.62 1.17 10.85
N GLU A 185 8.60 1.04 9.96
CA GLU A 185 8.61 1.76 8.68
C GLU A 185 7.42 1.35 7.80
N SER A 186 6.84 2.33 7.11
CA SER A 186 5.84 2.09 6.08
C SER A 186 6.51 1.52 4.83
N ILE A 187 6.17 0.29 4.49
CA ILE A 187 6.60 -0.37 3.24
C ILE A 187 5.37 -0.75 2.43
N SER A 188 5.51 -0.86 1.12
CA SER A 188 4.38 -1.20 0.23
C SER A 188 4.13 -2.69 0.05
N THR A 189 4.88 -3.57 0.70
CA THR A 189 4.71 -5.02 0.53
C THR A 189 3.27 -5.43 0.81
N GLY A 190 2.65 -6.07 -0.18
CA GLY A 190 1.27 -6.53 -0.12
C GLY A 190 0.24 -5.49 -0.55
N ALA A 191 0.66 -4.28 -0.91
CA ALA A 191 -0.18 -3.35 -1.63
C ALA A 191 -0.32 -3.79 -3.09
N ALA A 192 -1.51 -3.58 -3.65
CA ALA A 192 -1.79 -4.00 -5.02
C ALA A 192 -2.94 -3.19 -5.61
N CYS A 193 -2.88 -2.99 -6.92
CA CYS A 193 -3.99 -2.51 -7.74
C CYS A 193 -4.54 -3.65 -8.61
N GLY A 194 -5.87 -3.71 -8.72
CA GLY A 194 -6.59 -4.65 -9.59
C GLY A 194 -7.80 -3.99 -10.23
N ASN A 195 -8.36 -4.59 -11.28
CA ASN A 195 -9.62 -4.11 -11.87
C ASN A 195 -10.84 -4.51 -11.04
N THR A 196 -10.65 -5.46 -10.12
CA THR A 196 -11.59 -5.92 -9.10
C THR A 196 -10.89 -5.96 -7.73
N ILE A 197 -11.67 -6.02 -6.66
CA ILE A 197 -11.12 -6.13 -5.29
C ILE A 197 -10.42 -7.48 -5.09
N GLU A 198 -10.92 -8.56 -5.69
CA GLU A 198 -10.35 -9.90 -5.61
C GLU A 198 -8.98 -9.98 -6.31
N GLU A 199 -8.83 -9.34 -7.48
CA GLU A 199 -7.53 -9.25 -8.16
C GLU A 199 -6.49 -8.49 -7.34
N ALA A 200 -6.90 -7.38 -6.72
CA ALA A 200 -6.01 -6.60 -5.85
C ALA A 200 -5.60 -7.43 -4.62
N ILE A 201 -6.57 -8.03 -3.91
CA ILE A 201 -6.30 -8.89 -2.75
C ILE A 201 -5.35 -10.03 -3.11
N LEU A 202 -5.62 -10.76 -4.20
CA LEU A 202 -4.81 -11.90 -4.62
C LEU A 202 -3.39 -11.47 -4.99
N SER A 203 -3.25 -10.34 -5.71
CA SER A 203 -1.93 -9.83 -6.10
C SER A 203 -1.12 -9.38 -4.89
N GLY A 204 -1.76 -8.73 -3.90
CA GLY A 204 -1.10 -8.35 -2.64
C GLY A 204 -0.66 -9.58 -1.84
N ILE A 205 -1.49 -10.64 -1.76
CA ILE A 205 -1.10 -11.90 -1.12
C ILE A 205 0.12 -12.53 -1.83
N TYR A 206 0.12 -12.56 -3.16
CA TYR A 206 1.26 -13.09 -3.92
C TYR A 206 2.53 -12.30 -3.69
N GLU A 207 2.46 -10.96 -3.62
CA GLU A 207 3.64 -10.17 -3.30
C GLU A 207 4.17 -10.45 -1.90
N VAL A 208 3.29 -10.60 -0.89
CA VAL A 208 3.71 -10.97 0.47
C VAL A 208 4.44 -12.32 0.49
N VAL A 209 3.90 -13.32 -0.21
CA VAL A 209 4.53 -14.66 -0.31
C VAL A 209 5.87 -14.58 -1.07
N GLU A 210 5.93 -13.80 -2.15
CA GLU A 210 7.18 -13.56 -2.90
C GLU A 210 8.26 -12.95 -1.99
N ARG A 211 7.90 -11.93 -1.21
CA ARG A 211 8.84 -11.24 -0.30
C ARG A 211 9.29 -12.13 0.84
N ASP A 212 8.38 -12.93 1.42
CA ASP A 212 8.71 -13.91 2.45
C ASP A 212 9.72 -14.94 1.93
N ALA A 213 9.44 -15.56 0.79
CA ALA A 213 10.33 -16.53 0.16
C ALA A 213 11.71 -15.93 -0.17
N PHE A 214 11.73 -14.69 -0.70
CA PHE A 214 12.97 -13.98 -0.99
C PHE A 214 13.78 -13.69 0.29
N MET A 215 13.14 -13.26 1.38
CA MET A 215 13.80 -12.98 2.66
C MET A 215 14.33 -14.24 3.36
N ILE A 216 13.72 -15.40 3.15
CA ILE A 216 14.23 -16.68 3.67
C ILE A 216 15.48 -17.13 2.90
N TRP A 217 15.50 -16.87 1.59
CA TRP A 217 16.59 -17.28 0.71
C TRP A 217 17.84 -16.40 0.83
N TRP A 218 17.66 -15.09 0.97
CA TRP A 218 18.71 -14.07 0.93
C TRP A 218 19.68 -14.14 2.13
#